data_AF-A0A1X0KGC8-F1
#
_entry.id   AF-A0A1X0KGC8-F1
#
_cell.length_a   1.000
_cell.length_b   1.000
_cell.length_c   1.000
_cell.angle_alpha   90.00
_cell.angle_beta   90.00
_cell.angle_gamma   90.00
#
_symmetry.space_group_name_H-M   'P 1'
#
loop_
_entity.id
_entity.type
_entity.pdbx_description
1 polymer ?
#
loop_
_entity_poly.entity_id
_entity_poly.type
_entity_poly.pdbx_seq_one_letter_code
_entity_poly.pdbx_strand_id
1 'polypeptide(L)'
;MVVLATLMSLINQVSGTPYIAGGDSPAGTDCSGLVSWVANAASDRPVFGNRFNTGNEEAALLARGFQYGTAPNALVIGWNGGHTAATLPDGTPVSSGERGGVHIGGAGAYQAGFTHHMFLPMPPDGEGALPPPPDAPPPPAPDAPPPAPDAPPPPPEAPPVLVDATAPAPPAPPAPPAPPAPELPPPGDPGIANP
;
A
#
# COMPACT_ATOMS: atom_id res chain seq x y z
N MET A 1 -21.56 2.88 9.22
CA MET A 1 -20.39 2.35 9.92
C MET A 1 -19.65 1.48 8.94
N VAL A 2 -18.57 2.01 8.40
CA VAL A 2 -17.68 1.29 7.49
C VAL A 2 -16.84 0.30 8.27
N VAL A 3 -16.78 -0.94 7.79
CA VAL A 3 -15.91 -2.00 8.30
C VAL A 3 -14.63 -2.08 7.46
N LEU A 4 -13.54 -2.54 8.07
CA LEU A 4 -12.21 -2.61 7.43
C LEU A 4 -12.25 -3.30 6.06
N ALA A 5 -13.03 -4.37 5.91
CA ALA A 5 -13.21 -5.08 4.64
C ALA A 5 -13.63 -4.18 3.46
N THR A 6 -14.47 -3.16 3.70
CA THR A 6 -14.89 -2.22 2.66
C THR A 6 -13.76 -1.28 2.26
N LEU A 7 -12.95 -0.83 3.22
CA LEU A 7 -11.79 0.02 2.96
C LEU A 7 -10.71 -0.75 2.19
N MET A 8 -10.46 -2.00 2.57
CA MET A 8 -9.55 -2.88 1.86
C MET A 8 -10.03 -3.15 0.43
N SER A 9 -11.33 -3.37 0.23
CA SER A 9 -11.90 -3.57 -1.10
C SER A 9 -11.71 -2.34 -1.99
N LEU A 10 -11.93 -1.13 -1.44
CA LEU A 10 -11.66 0.13 -2.15
C LEU A 10 -10.18 0.24 -2.55
N ILE A 11 -9.27 0.06 -1.60
CA ILE A 11 -7.83 0.18 -1.86
C ILE A 11 -7.35 -0.83 -2.91
N ASN A 12 -7.79 -2.09 -2.82
CA ASN A 12 -7.45 -3.09 -3.82
C ASN A 12 -7.99 -2.74 -5.21
N GLN A 13 -9.17 -2.12 -5.30
CA GLN A 13 -9.75 -1.67 -6.56
C GLN A 13 -8.98 -0.51 -7.20
N VAL A 14 -8.46 0.42 -6.40
CA VAL A 14 -7.74 1.61 -6.90
C VAL A 14 -6.22 1.42 -6.96
N SER A 15 -5.71 0.26 -6.54
CA SER A 15 -4.30 -0.07 -6.63
C SER A 15 -3.83 -0.04 -8.09
N GLY A 16 -2.73 0.66 -8.36
CA GLY A 16 -2.23 0.90 -9.72
C GLY A 16 -2.82 2.10 -10.43
N THR A 17 -3.79 2.82 -9.84
CA THR A 17 -4.28 4.09 -10.40
C THR A 17 -3.12 5.10 -10.53
N PRO A 18 -2.91 5.72 -11.71
CA PRO A 18 -1.78 6.62 -11.94
C PRO A 18 -1.77 7.87 -11.04
N TYR A 19 -0.58 8.40 -10.78
CA TYR A 19 -0.44 9.67 -10.09
C TYR A 19 -0.82 10.84 -11.00
N ILE A 20 -1.84 11.61 -10.62
CA ILE A 20 -2.24 12.85 -11.30
C ILE A 20 -2.42 13.93 -10.25
N ALA A 21 -1.62 15.00 -10.33
CA ALA A 21 -1.73 16.15 -9.45
C ALA A 21 -3.15 16.75 -9.52
N GLY A 22 -3.81 16.87 -8.37
CA GLY A 22 -5.20 17.33 -8.25
C GLY A 22 -6.26 16.32 -8.72
N GLY A 23 -5.86 15.09 -9.08
CA GLY A 23 -6.77 14.04 -9.52
C GLY A 23 -7.69 13.56 -8.39
N ASP A 24 -8.94 13.28 -8.74
CA ASP A 24 -9.99 12.80 -7.82
C ASP A 24 -10.93 11.83 -8.57
N SER A 25 -10.34 10.91 -9.33
CA SER A 25 -11.10 9.91 -10.09
C SER A 25 -10.32 8.60 -10.24
N PRO A 26 -10.98 7.51 -10.64
CA PRO A 26 -10.30 6.25 -10.99
C PRO A 26 -9.24 6.38 -12.10
N ALA A 27 -9.30 7.44 -12.91
CA ALA A 27 -8.31 7.71 -13.97
C ALA A 27 -6.97 8.24 -13.43
N GLY A 28 -6.94 8.73 -12.19
CA GLY A 28 -5.72 9.19 -11.54
C GLY A 28 -5.97 10.04 -10.29
N THR A 29 -5.04 9.97 -9.34
CA THR A 29 -5.08 10.70 -8.07
C THR A 29 -3.69 11.05 -7.56
N ASP A 30 -3.58 12.17 -6.84
CA ASP A 30 -2.37 12.48 -6.07
C ASP A 30 -2.42 11.84 -4.67
N CYS A 31 -1.38 12.11 -3.86
CA CYS A 31 -1.27 11.64 -2.48
C CYS A 31 -2.50 12.04 -1.65
N SER A 32 -2.87 13.31 -1.71
CA SER A 32 -3.99 13.86 -0.95
C SER A 32 -5.37 13.40 -1.45
N GLY A 33 -5.52 13.15 -2.75
CA GLY A 33 -6.73 12.59 -3.33
C GLY A 33 -6.98 11.17 -2.85
N LEU A 34 -5.94 10.32 -2.82
CA LEU A 34 -6.06 8.97 -2.28
C LEU A 34 -6.45 9.00 -0.80
N VAL A 35 -5.77 9.84 -0.01
CA VAL A 35 -6.08 9.97 1.42
C VAL A 35 -7.48 10.55 1.64
N SER A 36 -7.95 11.42 0.74
CA SER A 36 -9.34 11.89 0.74
C SER A 36 -10.33 10.76 0.53
N TRP A 37 -10.08 9.85 -0.42
CA TRP A 37 -10.94 8.69 -0.67
C TRP A 37 -11.03 7.79 0.55
N VAL A 38 -9.89 7.50 1.16
CA VAL A 38 -9.77 6.66 2.36
C VAL A 38 -10.53 7.29 3.53
N ALA A 39 -10.30 8.59 3.80
CA ALA A 39 -10.95 9.31 4.88
C ALA A 39 -12.46 9.48 4.64
N ASN A 40 -12.88 9.71 3.39
CA ASN A 40 -14.29 9.79 3.01
C ASN A 40 -14.99 8.46 3.23
N ALA A 41 -14.41 7.36 2.70
CA ALA A 41 -14.95 6.03 2.90
C ALA A 41 -15.09 5.70 4.38
N ALA A 42 -14.04 5.93 5.19
CA ALA A 42 -14.05 5.62 6.61
C ALA A 42 -15.04 6.46 7.44
N SER A 43 -15.46 7.63 6.93
CA SER A 43 -16.42 8.52 7.60
C SER A 43 -17.82 8.49 6.97
N ASP A 44 -18.17 7.41 6.25
CA ASP A 44 -19.47 7.21 5.59
C ASP A 44 -19.83 8.34 4.61
N ARG A 45 -18.84 8.89 3.89
CA ARG A 45 -19.00 9.96 2.88
C ARG A 45 -18.78 9.44 1.45
N PRO A 46 -19.30 10.12 0.42
CA PRO A 46 -18.95 9.81 -0.96
C PRO A 46 -17.43 9.84 -1.16
N VAL A 47 -16.89 8.78 -1.75
CA VAL A 47 -15.44 8.58 -1.94
C VAL A 47 -14.85 9.73 -2.76
N PHE A 48 -15.49 10.07 -3.89
CA PHE A 48 -15.09 11.12 -4.81
C PHE A 48 -15.86 12.42 -4.58
N GLY A 49 -15.29 13.55 -5.05
CA GLY A 49 -15.96 14.85 -5.07
C GLY A 49 -15.91 15.62 -3.76
N ASN A 50 -15.32 15.04 -2.71
CA ASN A 50 -15.09 15.68 -1.41
C ASN A 50 -13.60 15.58 -1.03
N ARG A 51 -12.71 15.99 -1.95
CA ARG A 51 -11.26 15.98 -1.74
C ARG A 51 -10.78 17.10 -0.83
N PHE A 52 -9.64 16.86 -0.20
CA PHE A 52 -8.81 17.85 0.46
C PHE A 52 -7.37 17.77 -0.06
N ASN A 53 -6.50 18.65 0.44
CA ASN A 53 -5.07 18.68 0.16
C ASN A 53 -4.30 18.90 1.47
N THR A 54 -2.98 18.71 1.47
CA THR A 54 -2.14 18.84 2.67
C THR A 54 -2.27 20.20 3.38
N GLY A 55 -2.63 21.27 2.64
CA GLY A 55 -2.84 22.60 3.21
C GLY A 55 -4.12 22.78 4.02
N ASN A 56 -5.12 21.91 3.84
CA ASN A 56 -6.37 21.92 4.61
C ASN A 56 -6.73 20.56 5.24
N GLU A 57 -5.81 19.60 5.17
CA GLU A 57 -6.00 18.21 5.59
C GLU A 57 -6.42 18.10 7.05
N GLU A 58 -5.79 18.85 7.96
CA GLU A 58 -6.13 18.86 9.38
C GLU A 58 -7.63 19.16 9.62
N ALA A 59 -8.11 20.28 9.08
CA ALA A 59 -9.51 20.69 9.23
C ALA A 59 -10.46 19.70 8.56
N ALA A 60 -10.06 19.14 7.41
CA ALA A 60 -10.84 18.15 6.68
C ALA A 60 -10.97 16.83 7.47
N LEU A 61 -9.91 16.36 8.12
CA LEU A 61 -9.90 15.16 8.93
C LEU A 61 -10.69 15.35 10.22
N LEU A 62 -10.56 16.48 10.90
CA LEU A 62 -11.40 16.83 12.06
C LEU A 62 -12.89 16.80 11.72
N ALA A 63 -13.27 17.37 10.56
CA ALA A 63 -14.66 17.34 10.09
C ALA A 63 -15.18 15.93 9.79
N ARG A 64 -14.28 14.94 9.66
CA ARG A 64 -14.56 13.52 9.46
C ARG A 64 -14.45 12.68 10.73
N GLY A 65 -14.25 13.33 11.89
CA GLY A 65 -14.19 12.68 13.20
C GLY A 65 -12.82 12.11 13.57
N PHE A 66 -11.78 12.44 12.82
CA PHE A 66 -10.42 12.07 13.19
C PHE A 66 -9.96 12.82 14.44
N GLN A 67 -9.08 12.18 15.20
CA GLN A 67 -8.45 12.68 16.42
C GLN A 67 -6.95 12.86 16.18
N TYR A 68 -6.32 13.78 16.90
CA TYR A 68 -4.87 13.99 16.80
C TYR A 68 -4.06 12.80 17.32
N GLY A 69 -2.94 12.51 16.66
CA GLY A 69 -2.00 11.46 17.04
C GLY A 69 -2.20 10.18 16.24
N THR A 70 -1.84 9.06 16.86
CA THR A 70 -1.94 7.71 16.29
C THR A 70 -2.56 6.77 17.32
N ALA A 71 -3.19 5.70 16.85
CA ALA A 71 -3.71 4.65 17.71
C ALA A 71 -3.54 3.27 17.05
N PRO A 72 -3.35 2.21 17.84
CA PRO A 72 -3.36 0.85 17.30
C PRO A 72 -4.75 0.51 16.77
N ASN A 73 -4.81 -0.36 15.75
CA ASN A 73 -6.04 -0.85 15.15
C ASN A 73 -6.97 0.27 14.61
N ALA A 74 -6.41 1.44 14.31
CA ALA A 74 -7.12 2.59 13.79
C ALA A 74 -6.68 2.89 12.37
N LEU A 75 -7.53 3.60 11.61
CA LEU A 75 -7.08 4.24 10.39
C LEU A 75 -6.20 5.44 10.78
N VAL A 76 -4.93 5.41 10.42
CA VAL A 76 -3.98 6.50 10.72
C VAL A 76 -3.60 7.21 9.43
N ILE A 77 -3.55 8.52 9.47
CA ILE A 77 -3.11 9.39 8.37
C ILE A 77 -1.96 10.25 8.90
N GLY A 78 -0.87 10.27 8.14
CA GLY A 78 0.29 11.10 8.41
C GLY A 78 0.58 12.01 7.23
N TRP A 79 0.96 13.26 7.50
CA TRP A 79 1.25 14.23 6.46
C TRP A 79 2.30 15.29 6.88
N ASN A 80 2.81 16.00 5.88
CA ASN A 80 3.57 17.24 6.02
C ASN A 80 3.11 18.26 4.96
N GLY A 81 3.87 19.33 4.74
CA GLY A 81 3.48 20.39 3.81
C GLY A 81 3.32 19.96 2.34
N GLY A 82 3.84 18.81 1.91
CA GLY A 82 3.83 18.39 0.50
C GLY A 82 3.41 16.95 0.24
N HIS A 83 3.26 16.12 1.28
CA HIS A 83 2.94 14.71 1.11
C HIS A 83 2.07 14.17 2.24
N THR A 84 1.23 13.18 1.91
CA THR A 84 0.35 12.48 2.86
C THR A 84 0.19 11.01 2.46
N ALA A 85 0.03 10.14 3.44
CA ALA A 85 -0.26 8.73 3.25
C ALA A 85 -1.04 8.16 4.44
N ALA A 86 -1.64 6.99 4.25
CA ALA A 86 -2.45 6.34 5.27
C ALA A 86 -1.90 4.96 5.65
N THR A 87 -2.26 4.52 6.86
CA THR A 87 -2.09 3.16 7.34
C THR A 87 -3.45 2.68 7.83
N LEU A 88 -3.93 1.59 7.25
CA LEU A 88 -5.22 1.00 7.56
C LEU A 88 -5.21 0.33 8.95
N PRO A 89 -6.39 0.06 9.54
CA PRO A 89 -6.51 -0.58 10.86
C PRO A 89 -5.72 -1.87 11.06
N ASP A 90 -5.52 -2.69 10.02
CA ASP A 90 -4.69 -3.90 10.05
C ASP A 90 -3.18 -3.64 9.95
N GLY A 91 -2.78 -2.37 9.88
CA GLY A 91 -1.41 -1.95 9.66
C GLY A 91 -1.00 -1.87 8.19
N THR A 92 -1.90 -2.14 7.23
CA THR A 92 -1.59 -2.07 5.80
C THR A 92 -1.30 -0.63 5.38
N PRO A 93 -0.08 -0.31 4.91
CA PRO A 93 0.26 1.03 4.44
C PRO A 93 -0.25 1.26 3.02
N VAL A 94 -0.79 2.45 2.75
CA VAL A 94 -1.30 2.86 1.44
C VAL A 94 -0.89 4.28 1.12
N SER A 95 -0.46 4.51 -0.12
CA SER A 95 -0.02 5.83 -0.56
C SER A 95 -0.13 6.01 -2.07
N SER A 96 -0.08 7.25 -2.52
CA SER A 96 0.00 7.59 -3.95
C SER A 96 1.16 8.55 -4.18
N GLY A 97 2.01 8.22 -5.16
CA GLY A 97 3.13 9.07 -5.60
C GLY A 97 4.51 8.45 -5.48
N GLU A 98 4.79 7.69 -4.41
CA GLU A 98 6.12 7.10 -4.17
C GLU A 98 6.50 6.04 -5.24
N ARG A 99 5.51 5.51 -5.96
CA ARG A 99 5.69 4.59 -7.08
C ARG A 99 4.96 5.03 -8.35
N GLY A 100 4.68 6.33 -8.49
CA GLY A 100 3.98 6.89 -9.66
C GLY A 100 2.48 6.65 -9.69
N GLY A 101 1.88 6.26 -8.57
CA GLY A 101 0.45 6.04 -8.42
C GLY A 101 0.09 5.41 -7.09
N VAL A 102 -1.19 5.03 -6.96
CA VAL A 102 -1.73 4.36 -5.78
C VAL A 102 -1.10 2.99 -5.64
N HIS A 103 -0.59 2.69 -4.44
CA HIS A 103 -0.05 1.38 -4.13
C HIS A 103 -0.21 1.03 -2.65
N ILE A 104 -0.19 -0.27 -2.39
CA ILE A 104 -0.08 -0.85 -1.06
C ILE A 104 1.41 -1.09 -0.78
N GLY A 105 1.88 -0.72 0.41
CA GLY A 105 3.27 -0.91 0.82
C GLY A 105 3.97 0.38 1.26
N GLY A 106 5.23 0.26 1.68
CA GLY A 106 6.01 1.38 2.21
C GLY A 106 5.73 1.65 3.68
N ALA A 107 5.99 2.87 4.14
CA ALA A 107 5.82 3.25 5.55
C ALA A 107 4.42 3.81 5.88
N GLY A 108 3.57 4.06 4.87
CA GLY A 108 2.21 4.58 5.06
C GLY A 108 2.22 5.89 5.85
N ALA A 109 1.35 5.99 6.85
CA ALA A 109 1.26 7.14 7.75
C ALA A 109 2.48 7.35 8.65
N TYR A 110 3.45 6.42 8.69
CA TYR A 110 4.62 6.48 9.59
C TYR A 110 5.91 6.83 8.85
N GLN A 111 5.82 7.51 7.71
CA GLN A 111 6.99 8.03 7.02
C GLN A 111 7.72 9.03 7.92
N ALA A 112 9.06 8.91 8.03
CA ALA A 112 9.87 9.71 8.95
C ALA A 112 9.76 11.24 8.72
N GLY A 113 9.36 11.67 7.53
CA GLY A 113 9.18 13.08 7.19
C GLY A 113 7.81 13.67 7.52
N PHE A 114 6.86 12.88 8.05
CA PHE A 114 5.55 13.39 8.45
C PHE A 114 5.60 14.04 9.83
N THR A 115 5.10 15.27 9.88
CA THR A 115 5.10 16.11 11.08
C THR A 115 3.74 16.16 11.77
N HIS A 116 2.70 15.70 11.09
CA HIS A 116 1.33 15.65 11.59
C HIS A 116 0.77 14.25 11.44
N HIS A 117 -0.03 13.84 12.43
CA HIS A 117 -0.72 12.56 12.42
C HIS A 117 -2.10 12.72 13.02
N MET A 118 -3.08 12.06 12.42
CA MET A 118 -4.42 11.91 12.95
C MET A 118 -4.92 10.49 12.72
N PHE A 119 -5.82 10.03 13.59
CA PHE A 119 -6.40 8.70 13.49
C PHE A 119 -7.91 8.73 13.63
N LEU A 120 -8.57 7.75 13.01
CA LEU A 120 -9.98 7.44 13.19
C LEU A 120 -10.08 6.04 13.79
N PRO A 121 -10.64 5.90 15.02
CA PRO A 121 -10.95 4.58 15.57
C PRO A 121 -11.87 3.81 14.64
N MET A 122 -11.50 2.56 14.32
CA MET A 122 -12.32 1.67 13.52
C MET A 122 -12.71 0.45 14.36
N PRO A 123 -13.96 -0.03 14.27
CA PRO A 123 -14.35 -1.27 14.92
C PRO A 123 -13.54 -2.42 14.32
N PRO A 124 -13.10 -3.41 15.12
CA PRO A 124 -12.48 -4.60 14.58
C PRO A 124 -13.49 -5.37 13.71
N ASP A 125 -12.99 -6.12 12.73
CA ASP A 125 -13.82 -6.90 11.83
C ASP A 125 -14.77 -7.81 12.61
N GLY A 126 -16.08 -7.52 12.51
CA GLY A 126 -17.13 -8.30 13.17
C GLY A 126 -18.19 -7.46 13.89
N GLU A 127 -17.89 -6.22 14.28
CA GLU A 127 -18.84 -5.38 15.04
C GLU A 127 -19.80 -4.55 14.17
N GLY A 128 -19.64 -4.59 12.84
CA GLY A 128 -20.52 -3.95 11.86
C GLY A 128 -21.22 -4.90 10.89
N ALA A 129 -21.04 -6.22 11.05
CA ALA A 129 -21.89 -7.17 10.33
C ALA A 129 -23.30 -7.05 10.90
N LEU A 130 -24.26 -6.62 10.07
CA LEU A 130 -25.68 -6.75 10.40
C LEU A 130 -25.89 -8.17 10.96
N PRO A 131 -26.62 -8.33 12.09
CA PRO A 131 -26.94 -9.67 12.55
C PRO A 131 -27.53 -10.44 11.37
N PRO A 132 -27.11 -11.70 11.15
CA PRO A 132 -27.70 -12.50 10.09
C PRO A 132 -29.22 -12.44 10.25
N PRO A 133 -30.01 -12.38 9.15
CA PRO A 133 -31.45 -12.48 9.27
C PRO A 133 -31.77 -13.72 10.14
N PRO A 134 -32.79 -13.67 11.00
CA PRO A 134 -33.05 -14.71 12.01
C PRO A 134 -33.22 -16.15 11.46
N ASP A 135 -33.26 -16.31 10.12
CA ASP A 135 -33.37 -17.57 9.39
C ASP A 135 -32.07 -18.00 8.66
N ALA A 136 -30.94 -17.31 8.82
CA ALA A 136 -29.68 -17.81 8.28
C ALA A 136 -29.15 -18.95 9.16
N PRO A 137 -28.82 -20.12 8.60
CA PRO A 137 -28.15 -21.16 9.37
C PRO A 137 -26.85 -20.60 9.95
N PRO A 138 -26.50 -20.93 11.21
CA PRO A 138 -25.26 -20.46 11.81
C PRO A 138 -24.08 -20.87 10.92
N PRO A 139 -23.05 -20.02 10.77
CA PRO A 139 -21.84 -20.43 10.10
C PRO A 139 -21.30 -21.70 10.80
N PRO A 140 -20.80 -22.69 10.05
CA PRO A 140 -20.23 -23.88 10.66
C PRO A 140 -19.13 -23.46 11.63
N ALA A 141 -19.17 -24.03 12.84
CA ALA A 141 -18.10 -23.84 13.81
C ALA A 141 -16.77 -24.26 13.17
N PRO A 142 -15.63 -23.64 13.52
CA PRO A 142 -14.33 -24.13 13.10
C PRO A 142 -14.14 -25.54 13.64
N ASP A 143 -14.37 -26.53 12.79
CA ASP A 143 -14.22 -27.94 13.11
C ASP A 143 -12.78 -28.23 13.55
N ALA A 144 -12.70 -29.12 14.53
CA ALA A 144 -11.49 -29.64 15.15
C ALA A 144 -10.42 -30.06 14.12
N PRO A 145 -9.12 -30.07 14.50
CA PRO A 145 -8.06 -30.49 13.60
C PRO A 145 -8.33 -31.90 13.04
N PRO A 146 -8.05 -32.14 11.75
CA PRO A 146 -8.29 -33.44 11.14
C PRO A 146 -7.43 -34.53 11.80
N PRO A 147 -7.91 -35.78 11.88
CA PRO A 147 -7.09 -36.89 12.35
C PRO A 147 -5.89 -37.11 11.41
N ALA A 148 -4.76 -37.51 11.98
CA ALA A 148 -3.52 -37.75 11.25
C ALA A 148 -3.70 -38.80 10.14
N PRO A 149 -3.12 -38.62 8.94
CA PRO A 149 -3.21 -39.61 7.87
C PRO A 149 -2.50 -40.92 8.24
N ASP A 150 -3.19 -42.05 8.01
CA ASP A 150 -2.62 -43.40 8.02
C ASP A 150 -1.43 -43.50 7.06
N ALA A 151 -0.37 -44.19 7.50
CA ALA A 151 0.86 -44.35 6.75
C ALA A 151 0.62 -45.07 5.40
N PRO A 152 1.24 -44.61 4.30
CA PRO A 152 1.08 -45.27 3.01
C PRO A 152 1.81 -46.63 2.95
N PRO A 153 1.27 -47.62 2.22
CA PRO A 153 1.93 -48.91 1.99
C PRO A 153 3.23 -48.74 1.17
N PRO A 154 4.17 -49.70 1.26
CA PRO A 154 5.46 -49.59 0.58
C PRO A 154 5.31 -49.63 -0.95
N PRO A 155 6.19 -48.94 -1.70
CA PRO A 155 6.09 -48.83 -3.15
C PRO A 155 6.54 -50.13 -3.85
N PRO A 156 5.93 -50.49 -4.99
CA PRO A 156 6.43 -51.54 -5.86
C PRO A 156 7.66 -51.06 -6.68
N GLU A 157 8.65 -51.94 -6.82
CA GLU A 157 9.88 -51.71 -7.59
C GLU A 157 9.59 -51.50 -9.09
N ALA A 158 10.18 -50.46 -9.69
CA ALA A 158 10.13 -50.19 -11.12
C ALA A 158 11.52 -50.44 -11.77
N PRO A 159 11.59 -51.05 -12.97
CA PRO A 159 12.83 -51.18 -13.72
C PRO A 159 13.27 -49.82 -14.34
N PRO A 160 14.57 -49.64 -14.63
CA PRO A 160 15.11 -48.33 -15.00
C PRO A 160 14.77 -47.95 -16.44
N VAL A 161 14.17 -46.78 -16.63
CA VAL A 161 14.10 -46.08 -17.91
C VAL A 161 15.03 -44.87 -17.88
N LEU A 162 15.97 -44.88 -18.82
CA LEU A 162 17.07 -43.96 -18.98
C LEU A 162 16.61 -42.84 -19.92
N VAL A 163 16.43 -41.61 -19.45
CA VAL A 163 16.35 -40.43 -20.32
C VAL A 163 17.06 -39.24 -19.67
N ASP A 164 18.23 -38.98 -20.25
CA ASP A 164 19.06 -37.79 -20.14
C ASP A 164 18.35 -36.59 -20.81
N ALA A 165 18.25 -35.45 -20.10
CA ALA A 165 18.15 -34.11 -20.68
C ALA A 165 18.22 -33.04 -19.57
N THR A 166 19.38 -32.39 -19.48
CA THR A 166 19.62 -31.21 -18.64
C THR A 166 18.85 -30.00 -19.19
N ALA A 167 18.02 -29.38 -18.36
CA ALA A 167 17.39 -28.10 -18.70
C ALA A 167 18.42 -26.95 -18.58
N PRO A 168 18.47 -25.98 -19.52
CA PRO A 168 19.42 -24.87 -19.45
C PRO A 168 19.08 -23.88 -18.33
N ALA A 169 20.13 -23.32 -17.72
CA ALA A 169 20.03 -22.28 -16.70
C ALA A 169 19.44 -20.96 -17.26
N PRO A 170 18.72 -20.17 -16.44
CA PRO A 170 18.19 -18.87 -16.84
C PRO A 170 19.32 -17.87 -17.14
N PRO A 171 19.08 -16.88 -18.05
CA PRO A 171 20.08 -15.88 -18.41
C PRO A 171 20.39 -14.93 -17.25
N ALA A 172 21.66 -14.53 -17.14
CA ALA A 172 22.13 -13.59 -16.13
C ALA A 172 21.54 -12.18 -16.35
N PRO A 173 21.33 -11.39 -15.28
CA PRO A 173 20.87 -10.01 -15.38
C PRO A 173 21.91 -9.12 -16.10
N PRO A 174 21.47 -8.02 -16.74
CA PRO A 174 22.35 -7.09 -17.44
C PRO A 174 23.31 -6.37 -16.48
N ALA A 175 24.54 -6.14 -16.94
CA ALA A 175 25.55 -5.41 -16.19
C ALA A 175 25.15 -3.93 -15.98
N PRO A 176 25.54 -3.31 -14.85
CA PRO A 176 25.34 -1.89 -14.62
C PRO A 176 26.11 -1.04 -15.65
N PRO A 177 25.64 0.19 -15.95
CA PRO A 177 26.30 1.08 -16.89
C PRO A 177 27.70 1.46 -16.40
N ALA A 178 28.64 1.60 -17.34
CA ALA A 178 30.00 2.04 -17.03
C ALA A 178 30.01 3.46 -16.44
N PRO A 179 30.93 3.76 -15.50
CA PRO A 179 31.09 5.10 -14.98
C PRO A 179 31.48 6.08 -16.10
N PRO A 180 31.08 7.36 -16.02
CA PRO A 180 31.45 8.38 -16.99
C PRO A 180 32.98 8.53 -17.06
N ALA A 181 33.50 8.80 -18.26
CA ALA A 181 34.91 9.06 -18.48
C ALA A 181 35.36 10.34 -17.72
N PRO A 182 36.60 10.40 -17.23
CA PRO A 182 37.15 11.64 -16.66
C PRO A 182 37.10 12.77 -17.68
N GLU A 183 36.56 13.90 -17.27
CA GLU A 183 36.53 15.12 -18.08
C GLU A 183 37.98 15.57 -18.35
N LEU A 184 38.34 15.74 -19.63
CA LEU A 184 39.65 16.26 -20.01
C LEU A 184 39.76 17.71 -19.51
N PRO A 185 40.88 18.10 -18.88
CA PRO A 185 41.06 19.48 -18.47
C PRO A 185 41.00 20.40 -19.71
N PRO A 186 40.43 21.61 -19.57
CA PRO A 186 40.38 22.56 -20.67
C PRO A 186 41.82 22.90 -21.13
N PRO A 187 42.03 23.14 -22.44
CA PRO A 187 43.32 23.58 -22.94
C PRO A 187 43.73 24.87 -22.22
N GLY A 188 44.91 24.83 -21.58
CA GLY A 188 45.44 25.95 -20.81
C GLY A 188 45.65 27.18 -21.68
N ASP A 189 45.16 28.32 -21.21
CA ASP A 189 45.45 29.63 -21.80
C ASP A 189 46.96 29.89 -21.81
N PRO A 190 47.53 30.41 -22.91
CA PRO A 190 48.93 30.80 -22.95
C PRO A 190 49.16 31.94 -21.96
N GLY A 191 50.06 31.71 -21.02
CA GLY A 191 50.32 32.57 -19.87
C GLY A 191 50.61 34.02 -20.24
N ILE A 192 49.91 34.93 -19.56
CA ILE A 192 50.37 36.30 -19.36
C ILE A 192 51.51 36.22 -18.34
N ALA A 193 52.74 36.43 -18.81
CA ALA A 193 53.87 36.71 -17.93
C ALA A 193 53.77 38.17 -17.43
N ASN A 194 53.92 38.35 -16.11
CA ASN A 194 54.22 39.63 -15.47
C ASN A 194 55.02 39.29 -14.19
N PRO A 195 56.00 40.09 -13.73
CA PRO A 195 56.45 41.41 -14.17
C PRO A 195 57.74 41.44 -15.00
#